data_AF-A0A1F8U030-F1
#
_entry.id   AF-A0A1F8U030-F1
#
_cell.length_a   1.000
_cell.length_b   1.000
_cell.length_c   1.000
_cell.angle_alpha   90.00
_cell.angle_beta   90.00
_cell.angle_gamma   90.00
#
_symmetry.space_group_name_H-M   'P 1'
#
loop_
_entity.id
_entity.type
_entity.pdbx_description
1 polymer ?
#
loop_
_entity_poly.entity_id
_entity_poly.type
_entity_poly.pdbx_seq_one_letter_code
_entity_poly.pdbx_strand_id
1 'polypeptide(L)'
;MCNINLKQTIKKCAIYYGYFGLAIGIIMFFITLVNPTIPFHLGVKEFYGFTAGVLSLLFLPLIMVFVGLFHALMLWYPIIALFRYMKNKRK
;
A
#
# COMPACT_ATOMS: atom_id res chain seq x y z
N MET A 1 -5.85 -6.59 28.28
CA MET A 1 -4.50 -6.11 27.90
C MET A 1 -4.21 -6.53 26.46
N CYS A 2 -3.90 -5.59 25.56
CA CYS A 2 -3.73 -5.89 24.14
C CYS A 2 -2.36 -6.53 23.86
N ASN A 3 -2.34 -7.83 23.58
CA ASN A 3 -1.18 -8.49 22.97
C ASN A 3 -1.05 -7.94 21.55
N ILE A 4 -0.10 -7.04 21.31
CA ILE A 4 0.16 -6.54 19.95
C ILE A 4 0.75 -7.69 19.13
N ASN A 5 -0.12 -8.29 18.33
CA ASN A 5 0.23 -9.35 17.40
C ASN A 5 0.82 -8.72 16.14
N LEU A 6 2.14 -8.85 15.99
CA LEU A 6 2.91 -8.30 14.87
C LEU A 6 2.36 -8.78 13.51
N LYS A 7 2.01 -10.07 13.40
CA LYS A 7 1.43 -10.64 12.16
C LYS A 7 0.11 -9.98 11.80
N GLN A 8 -0.75 -9.73 12.78
CA GLN A 8 -2.02 -9.03 12.55
C GLN A 8 -1.81 -7.55 12.21
N THR A 9 -0.82 -6.91 12.82
CA THR A 9 -0.49 -5.49 12.56
C THR A 9 0.04 -5.31 11.13
N ILE A 10 0.97 -6.18 10.70
CA ILE A 10 1.49 -6.20 9.32
C ILE A 10 0.36 -6.44 8.33
N LYS A 11 -0.51 -7.44 8.59
CA LYS A 11 -1.65 -7.74 7.72
C LYS A 11 -2.59 -6.54 7.58
N LYS A 12 -2.94 -5.89 8.70
CA LYS A 12 -3.80 -4.69 8.68
C LYS A 12 -3.13 -3.55 7.92
N CYS A 13 -1.85 -3.30 8.15
CA CYS A 13 -1.11 -2.24 7.46
C CYS A 13 -1.10 -2.45 5.94
N ALA A 14 -0.78 -3.68 5.49
CA ALA A 14 -0.83 -4.03 4.07
C ALA A 14 -2.22 -3.84 3.45
N ILE A 15 -3.29 -4.21 4.17
CA ILE A 15 -4.68 -4.02 3.73
C ILE A 15 -5.04 -2.53 3.61
N TYR A 16 -4.70 -1.71 4.61
CA TYR A 16 -4.98 -0.27 4.56
C TYR A 16 -4.26 0.43 3.41
N TYR A 17 -3.00 0.08 3.18
CA TYR A 17 -2.26 0.58 2.03
C TYR A 17 -2.85 0.07 0.71
N GLY A 18 -3.34 -1.17 0.67
CA GLY A 18 -4.07 -1.70 -0.49
C GLY A 18 -5.34 -0.91 -0.79
N TYR A 19 -6.15 -0.58 0.21
CA TYR A 19 -7.33 0.28 0.03
C TYR A 19 -6.95 1.69 -0.44
N PHE A 20 -5.84 2.24 0.08
CA PHE A 20 -5.35 3.54 -0.35
C PHE A 20 -4.87 3.50 -1.81
N GLY A 21 -4.13 2.47 -2.21
CA GLY A 21 -3.74 2.26 -3.60
C GLY A 21 -4.92 2.02 -4.53
N LEU A 22 -5.99 1.36 -4.05
CA LEU A 22 -7.24 1.23 -4.78
C LEU A 22 -7.95 2.58 -4.97
N ALA A 23 -8.00 3.42 -3.94
CA ALA A 23 -8.57 4.77 -4.07
C ALA A 23 -7.81 5.60 -5.12
N ILE A 24 -6.46 5.56 -5.10
CA ILE A 24 -5.64 6.23 -6.11
C ILE A 24 -5.88 5.61 -7.50
N GLY A 25 -5.97 4.28 -7.59
CA GLY A 25 -6.25 3.56 -8.83
C GLY A 25 -7.59 3.94 -9.46
N ILE A 26 -8.63 4.11 -8.65
CA ILE A 26 -9.96 4.57 -9.08
C ILE A 26 -9.88 6.00 -9.60
N ILE A 27 -9.20 6.89 -8.87
CA ILE A 27 -9.03 8.28 -9.31
C ILE A 27 -8.30 8.32 -10.67
N MET A 28 -7.21 7.56 -10.81
CA MET A 28 -6.46 7.48 -12.07
C MET A 28 -7.27 6.86 -13.21
N PHE A 29 -8.13 5.88 -12.93
CA PHE A 29 -9.03 5.31 -13.93
C PHE A 29 -9.96 6.37 -14.54
N PHE A 30 -10.60 7.18 -13.69
CA PHE A 30 -11.47 8.26 -14.19
C PHE A 30 -10.67 9.35 -14.91
N ILE A 31 -9.49 9.71 -14.40
CA ILE A 31 -8.63 10.72 -15.02
C ILE A 31 -8.18 10.30 -16.43
N THR A 32 -7.74 9.05 -16.60
CA THR A 32 -7.28 8.51 -17.89
C THR A 32 -8.44 8.28 -18.88
N LEU A 33 -9.66 8.04 -18.39
CA LEU A 33 -10.87 8.00 -19.22
C LEU A 33 -11.24 9.37 -19.79
N VAL A 34 -11.17 10.43 -18.96
CA VAL A 34 -11.53 11.80 -19.37
C VAL A 34 -10.41 12.44 -20.19
N ASN A 35 -9.14 12.12 -19.89
CA ASN A 35 -7.97 12.65 -20.55
C ASN A 35 -7.11 11.50 -21.11
N PRO A 36 -7.36 11.04 -22.35
CA PRO A 36 -6.68 9.89 -22.93
C PRO A 36 -5.18 10.14 -23.22
N THR A 37 -4.68 11.35 -22.98
CA THR A 37 -3.27 11.74 -23.13
C THR A 37 -2.41 11.34 -21.93
N ILE A 38 -3.00 10.95 -20.80
CA ILE A 38 -2.26 10.57 -19.60
C ILE A 38 -1.81 9.10 -19.72
N PRO A 39 -0.49 8.83 -19.79
CA PRO A 39 0.01 7.47 -19.93
C PRO A 39 0.04 6.72 -18.60
N PHE A 40 -0.18 5.40 -18.67
CA PHE A 40 0.28 4.46 -17.66
C PHE A 40 1.56 3.78 -18.18
N HIS A 41 2.67 3.97 -17.48
CA HIS A 41 3.97 3.41 -17.86
C HIS A 41 4.16 2.03 -17.24
N LEU A 42 4.47 1.03 -18.07
CA LEU A 42 4.86 -0.30 -17.63
C LEU A 42 6.17 -0.68 -18.33
N GLY A 43 7.28 -0.38 -17.65
CA GLY A 43 8.62 -0.52 -18.21
C GLY A 43 8.84 0.50 -19.33
N VAL A 44 9.06 0.00 -20.55
CA VAL A 44 9.32 0.81 -21.76
C VAL A 44 8.03 1.07 -22.57
N LYS A 45 6.92 0.44 -22.19
CA LYS A 45 5.64 0.59 -22.89
C LYS A 45 4.74 1.56 -22.16
N GLU A 46 4.03 2.36 -22.95
CA GLU A 46 3.03 3.31 -22.47
C GLU A 46 1.65 2.86 -22.92
N PHE A 47 0.71 2.88 -21.99
CA PHE A 47 -0.69 2.56 -22.23
C PHE A 47 -1.53 3.82 -22.04
N TYR A 48 -2.61 3.96 -22.81
CA TYR A 48 -3.42 5.18 -22.86
C TYR A 48 -4.92 4.88 -22.74
N GLY A 49 -5.68 5.91 -22.36
CA GLY A 49 -7.14 5.85 -22.26
C GLY A 49 -7.64 4.74 -21.32
N PHE A 50 -8.67 4.00 -21.75
CA PHE A 50 -9.26 2.92 -20.96
C PHE A 50 -8.24 1.87 -20.50
N THR A 51 -7.27 1.51 -21.35
CA THR A 51 -6.26 0.51 -21.00
C THR A 51 -5.35 0.99 -19.88
N ALA A 52 -4.98 2.27 -19.87
CA ALA A 52 -4.21 2.90 -18.80
C ALA A 52 -4.96 2.86 -17.48
N GLY A 53 -6.25 3.19 -17.50
CA GLY A 53 -7.09 3.17 -16.32
C GLY A 53 -7.26 1.76 -15.72
N VAL A 54 -7.51 0.74 -16.54
CA VAL A 54 -7.67 -0.64 -16.04
C VAL A 54 -6.36 -1.13 -15.42
N LEU A 55 -5.22 -0.81 -16.04
CA LEU A 55 -3.91 -1.11 -15.48
C LEU A 55 -3.68 -0.36 -14.17
N SER A 56 -4.07 0.92 -14.08
CA SER A 56 -3.92 1.69 -12.85
C SER A 56 -4.74 1.08 -11.70
N LEU A 57 -5.97 0.61 -11.97
CA LEU A 57 -6.81 -0.06 -10.98
C LEU A 57 -6.22 -1.37 -10.43
N LEU A 58 -5.45 -2.11 -11.23
CA LEU A 58 -4.83 -3.37 -10.81
C LEU A 58 -3.48 -3.16 -10.14
N PHE A 59 -2.61 -2.36 -10.74
CA PHE A 59 -1.22 -2.25 -10.33
C PHE A 59 -1.00 -1.27 -9.17
N LEU A 60 -1.74 -0.16 -9.07
CA LEU A 60 -1.58 0.78 -7.95
C LEU A 60 -1.91 0.15 -6.58
N PRO A 61 -3.02 -0.59 -6.38
CA PRO A 61 -3.24 -1.30 -5.13
C PRO A 61 -2.12 -2.30 -4.83
N LEU A 62 -1.66 -3.05 -5.85
CA LEU A 62 -0.62 -4.06 -5.67
C LEU A 62 0.69 -3.42 -5.20
N ILE A 63 1.14 -2.35 -5.86
CA ILE A 63 2.34 -1.60 -5.47
C ILE A 63 2.18 -1.06 -4.05
N MET A 64 1.03 -0.48 -3.71
CA MET A 64 0.82 0.08 -2.37
C MET A 64 0.76 -1.01 -1.30
N VAL A 65 0.25 -2.21 -1.58
CA VAL A 65 0.34 -3.36 -0.65
C VAL A 65 1.80 -3.68 -0.34
N PHE A 66 2.69 -3.72 -1.35
CA PHE A 66 4.13 -3.94 -1.13
C PHE A 66 4.76 -2.81 -0.31
N VAL A 67 4.43 -1.55 -0.61
CA VAL A 67 4.88 -0.40 0.19
C VAL A 67 4.40 -0.52 1.64
N GLY A 68 3.14 -0.90 1.87
CA GLY A 68 2.57 -1.12 3.20
C GLY A 68 3.25 -2.26 3.96
N LEU A 69 3.63 -3.34 3.27
CA LEU A 69 4.42 -4.43 3.86
C LEU A 69 5.81 -3.95 4.29
N PHE A 70 6.53 -3.22 3.42
CA PHE A 70 7.83 -2.64 3.75
C PHE A 70 7.72 -1.65 4.91
N HIS A 71 6.74 -0.75 4.86
CA HIS A 71 6.48 0.22 5.92
C HIS A 71 6.16 -0.48 7.25
N ALA A 72 5.43 -1.60 7.21
CA ALA A 72 5.14 -2.36 8.42
C ALA A 72 6.36 -3.09 9.00
N LEU A 73 7.24 -3.59 8.16
CA LEU A 73 8.50 -4.21 8.60
C LEU A 73 9.48 -3.17 9.13
N MET A 74 9.60 -2.02 8.48
CA MET A 74 10.57 -0.99 8.88
C MET A 74 10.11 -0.19 10.11
N LEU A 75 8.81 0.09 10.24
CA LEU A 75 8.30 1.00 11.28
C LEU A 75 7.67 0.23 12.45
N TRP A 76 6.70 -0.65 12.16
CA TRP A 76 5.96 -1.34 13.23
C TRP A 76 6.79 -2.40 13.95
N TYR A 77 7.72 -3.07 13.26
CA TYR A 77 8.62 -4.04 13.90
C TYR A 77 9.48 -3.43 15.03
N PRO A 78 10.30 -2.37 14.79
CA PRO A 78 11.12 -1.79 15.85
C PRO A 78 10.29 -1.13 16.95
N ILE A 79 9.16 -0.50 16.63
CA ILE A 79 8.26 0.08 17.63
C ILE A 79 7.75 -0.99 18.59
N ILE A 80 7.29 -2.13 18.07
CA ILE A 80 6.79 -3.24 18.90
C ILE A 80 7.91 -3.85 19.73
N ALA A 81 9.12 -3.99 19.16
CA ALA A 81 10.29 -4.47 19.87
C ALA A 81 10.66 -3.55 21.05
N LEU A 82 10.68 -2.23 20.82
CA LEU A 82 10.94 -1.23 21.85
C LEU A 82 9.87 -1.26 22.94
N PHE A 83 8.58 -1.35 22.57
CA PHE A 83 7.48 -1.46 23.53
C PHE A 83 7.62 -2.69 24.44
N ARG A 84 8.02 -3.84 23.87
CA ARG A 84 8.27 -5.07 24.64
C ARG A 84 9.47 -4.92 25.57
N TYR A 85 10.54 -4.29 25.10
CA TYR A 85 11.73 -4.02 25.90
C TYR A 85 11.42 -3.11 27.11
N MET A 86 10.74 -1.99 26.88
CA MET A 86 10.36 -1.05 27.96
C MET A 86 9.42 -1.71 28.98
N LYS A 87 8.48 -2.55 28.53
CA LYS A 87 7.57 -3.29 29.43
C LYS A 87 8.32 -4.26 30.34
N ASN A 88 9.30 -5.00 29.81
CA ASN A 88 10.08 -5.95 30.60
C ASN A 88 10.98 -5.26 31.63
N LYS A 89 11.47 -4.05 31.37
CA LYS A 89 12.24 -3.26 32.36
C LYS A 89 11.40 -2.69 33.50
N ARG A 90 10.07 -2.64 33.36
CA ARG A 90 9.14 -2.07 34.36
C ARG A 90 8.59 -3.12 35.33
N LYS A 91 8.88 -4.40 35.09
CA LYS A 91 8.64 -5.52 36.01
C LYS A 91 9.92 -5.82 36.76
#